data_AF-A0A423KT25-F1
#
_entry.id   AF-A0A423KT25-F1
#
_cell.length_a   1.000
_cell.length_b   1.000
_cell.length_c   1.000
_cell.angle_alpha   90.00
_cell.angle_beta   90.00
_cell.angle_gamma   90.00
#
_symmetry.space_group_name_H-M   'P 1'
#
loop_
_entity.id
_entity.type
_entity.pdbx_description
1 polymer ?
#
loop_
_entity_poly.entity_id
_entity_poly.type
_entity_poly.pdbx_seq_one_letter_code
_entity_poly.pdbx_strand_id
1 'polypeptide(L)'
;MKSNLIAAAEIDRLDTWAKYSAPMCGSCVSSCCTLPVEVKIKDLIRIGIVDEFERGEPAKNIAKRLQKEGIVERYSQKTEIFTLQRMSNNDCLYLDRKSRLCTIYEKRPDTCRNHPKIGPRPGYCAYKPKEVVRETSASRRTLEKF
;
A
#
# COMPACT_ATOMS: atom_id res chain seq x y z
N MET A 1 27.95 7.63 -2.57
CA MET A 1 26.64 8.32 -2.57
C MET A 1 26.36 8.81 -1.16
N LYS A 2 26.01 10.09 -0.95
CA LYS A 2 25.66 10.60 0.39
C LYS A 2 24.42 9.85 0.89
N SER A 3 24.54 9.21 2.04
CA SER A 3 23.42 8.66 2.80
C SER A 3 22.55 9.84 3.25
N ASN A 4 21.51 10.17 2.49
CA ASN A 4 20.48 11.08 2.96
C ASN A 4 19.63 10.30 3.96
N LEU A 5 19.88 10.53 5.25
CA LEU A 5 19.04 10.01 6.32
C LEU A 5 17.66 10.67 6.22
N ILE A 6 16.67 9.91 5.73
CA ILE A 6 15.27 10.33 5.68
C ILE A 6 14.62 9.88 6.99
N ALA A 7 14.09 10.82 7.77
CA ALA A 7 13.34 10.51 8.99
C ALA A 7 12.11 9.64 8.68
N ALA A 8 11.77 8.76 9.62
CA ALA A 8 10.54 7.98 9.53
C ALA A 8 9.33 8.89 9.71
N ALA A 9 8.35 8.78 8.81
CA ALA A 9 7.12 9.55 8.88
C ALA A 9 6.15 8.98 9.93
N GLU A 10 5.43 9.88 10.58
CA GLU A 10 4.20 9.57 11.31
C GLU A 10 3.04 9.61 10.30
N ILE A 11 2.29 8.51 10.17
CA ILE A 11 1.31 8.33 9.08
C ILE A 11 0.24 9.43 9.12
N ASP A 12 -0.27 9.74 10.31
CA ASP A 12 -1.37 10.70 10.51
C ASP A 12 -0.90 12.15 10.54
N ARG A 13 0.41 12.41 10.50
CA ARG A 13 1.01 13.75 10.50
C ARG A 13 1.65 14.06 9.16
N LEU A 14 0.86 14.66 8.27
CA LEU A 14 1.26 14.94 6.89
C LEU A 14 2.51 15.81 6.78
N ASP A 15 2.77 16.70 7.75
CA ASP A 15 3.96 17.55 7.83
C ASP A 15 5.26 16.74 7.96
N THR A 16 5.21 15.57 8.59
CA THR A 16 6.36 14.66 8.75
C THR A 16 6.70 13.86 7.48
N TRP A 17 5.82 13.87 6.47
CA TRP A 17 6.06 13.14 5.24
C TRP A 17 7.21 13.78 4.45
N ALA A 18 8.09 12.95 3.90
CA ALA A 18 9.25 13.41 3.15
C ALA A 18 8.91 13.61 1.67
N LYS A 19 9.53 14.60 1.01
CA LYS A 19 9.41 14.78 -0.44
C LYS A 19 9.90 13.52 -1.14
N TYR A 20 9.07 12.96 -2.02
CA TYR A 20 9.35 11.68 -2.62
C TYR A 20 10.59 11.70 -3.52
N SER A 21 11.36 10.61 -3.47
CA SER A 21 12.37 10.27 -4.46
C SER A 21 12.33 8.76 -4.74
N ALA A 22 12.60 8.35 -5.99
CA ALA A 22 12.47 6.95 -6.42
C ALA A 22 13.21 5.93 -5.52
N PRO A 23 14.42 6.20 -4.99
CA PRO A 23 15.14 5.25 -4.13
C PRO A 23 14.43 4.91 -2.81
N MET A 24 13.50 5.76 -2.34
CA MET A 24 12.77 5.55 -1.08
C MET A 24 12.00 4.23 -1.07
N CYS A 25 11.40 3.82 -2.20
CA CYS A 25 10.58 2.61 -2.23
C CYS A 25 11.38 1.34 -1.91
N GLY A 26 12.64 1.25 -2.32
CA GLY A 26 13.48 0.07 -2.09
C GLY A 26 13.85 -0.14 -0.62
N SER A 27 14.05 0.96 0.11
CA SER A 27 14.42 0.97 1.53
C SER A 27 13.24 1.15 2.48
N CYS A 28 11.99 1.16 1.98
CA CYS A 28 10.79 1.40 2.79
C CYS A 28 10.09 0.09 3.22
N VAL A 29 9.43 0.08 4.38
CA VAL A 29 8.56 -1.02 4.85
C VAL A 29 7.17 -1.07 4.17
N SER A 30 7.04 -0.48 2.98
CA SER A 30 5.78 -0.33 2.23
C SER A 30 4.67 0.36 3.01
N SER A 31 5.00 1.48 3.68
CA SER A 31 4.02 2.28 4.45
C SER A 31 2.87 2.84 3.60
N CYS A 32 3.03 2.97 2.28
CA CYS A 32 1.90 3.31 1.41
C CYS A 32 0.79 2.24 1.43
N CYS A 33 1.13 0.98 1.72
CA CYS A 33 0.17 -0.11 1.89
C CYS A 33 -0.47 -0.13 3.29
N THR A 34 -0.17 0.83 4.17
CA THR A 34 -0.89 1.01 5.46
C THR A 34 -1.86 2.19 5.41
N LEU A 35 -1.88 2.93 4.30
CA LEU A 35 -2.83 4.01 4.06
C LEU A 35 -4.18 3.44 3.58
N PRO A 36 -5.31 4.12 3.83
CA PRO A 36 -6.57 3.78 3.20
C PRO A 36 -6.43 3.77 1.67
N VAL A 37 -6.80 2.67 1.02
CA VAL A 37 -6.73 2.52 -0.43
C VAL A 37 -8.12 2.71 -1.01
N GLU A 38 -8.37 3.94 -1.49
CA GLU A 38 -9.59 4.29 -2.20
C GLU A 38 -9.52 3.83 -3.66
N VAL A 39 -10.58 3.20 -4.17
CA VAL A 39 -10.61 2.58 -5.50
C VAL A 39 -11.97 2.80 -6.15
N LYS A 40 -11.98 2.80 -7.49
CA LYS A 40 -13.21 2.85 -8.29
C LYS A 40 -13.51 1.47 -8.88
N ILE A 41 -14.69 1.29 -9.46
CA ILE A 41 -15.11 0.02 -10.08
C ILE A 41 -14.09 -0.53 -11.09
N LYS A 42 -13.48 0.34 -11.92
CA LYS A 42 -12.42 -0.04 -12.86
C LYS A 42 -11.20 -0.67 -12.19
N ASP A 43 -10.87 -0.25 -10.97
CA ASP A 43 -9.76 -0.78 -10.21
C ASP A 43 -10.12 -2.14 -9.62
N LEU A 44 -11.37 -2.32 -9.17
CA LEU A 44 -11.88 -3.59 -8.67
C LEU A 44 -11.87 -4.67 -9.77
N ILE A 45 -12.22 -4.28 -11.00
CA ILE A 45 -12.11 -5.13 -12.18
C ILE A 45 -10.64 -5.46 -12.48
N ARG A 46 -9.77 -4.44 -12.46
CA ARG A 46 -8.33 -4.63 -12.70
C ARG A 46 -7.67 -5.60 -11.73
N ILE A 47 -8.01 -5.53 -10.44
CA ILE A 47 -7.48 -6.47 -9.44
C ILE A 47 -8.18 -7.84 -9.48
N GLY A 48 -9.26 -7.97 -10.25
CA GLY A 48 -9.95 -9.23 -10.53
C GLY A 48 -10.95 -9.67 -9.47
N ILE A 49 -11.50 -8.75 -8.67
CA ILE A 49 -12.52 -9.07 -7.66
C ILE A 49 -13.96 -8.77 -8.11
N VAL A 50 -14.08 -8.00 -9.20
CA VAL A 50 -15.34 -7.65 -9.84
C VAL A 50 -15.20 -7.99 -11.32
N ASP A 51 -16.23 -8.56 -11.91
CA ASP A 51 -16.26 -8.86 -13.33
C ASP A 51 -16.57 -7.60 -14.16
N GLU A 52 -16.10 -7.54 -15.40
CA GLU A 52 -16.45 -6.49 -16.37
C GLU A 52 -17.97 -6.42 -16.59
N PHE A 53 -18.69 -7.55 -16.58
CA PHE A 53 -20.15 -7.58 -16.74
C PHE A 53 -20.89 -6.91 -15.56
N GLU A 54 -20.31 -6.93 -14.36
CA GLU A 54 -20.89 -6.28 -13.16
C GLU A 54 -20.78 -4.75 -13.24
N ARG A 55 -20.06 -4.17 -14.21
CA ARG A 55 -19.90 -2.71 -14.34
C ARG A 55 -21.24 -1.96 -14.44
N GLY A 56 -22.27 -2.59 -15.02
CA GLY A 56 -23.61 -2.01 -15.14
C GLY A 56 -24.47 -2.14 -13.89
N GLU A 57 -24.05 -2.92 -12.90
CA GLU A 57 -24.80 -3.10 -11.66
C GLU A 57 -24.68 -1.87 -10.75
N PRO A 58 -25.71 -1.60 -9.92
CA PRO A 58 -25.60 -0.55 -8.90
C PRO A 58 -24.40 -0.80 -7.98
N ALA A 59 -23.45 0.13 -7.94
CA ALA A 59 -22.22 0.04 -7.13
C ALA A 59 -22.47 -0.28 -5.65
N LYS A 60 -23.63 0.12 -5.12
CA LYS A 60 -24.08 -0.21 -3.75
C LYS A 60 -24.26 -1.71 -3.51
N ASN A 61 -24.72 -2.47 -4.51
CA ASN A 61 -24.90 -3.93 -4.39
C ASN A 61 -23.55 -4.63 -4.37
N ILE A 62 -22.65 -4.23 -5.27
CA ILE A 62 -21.26 -4.69 -5.30
C ILE A 62 -20.58 -4.39 -3.96
N ALA A 63 -20.73 -3.16 -3.44
CA ALA A 63 -20.17 -2.77 -2.16
C ALA A 63 -20.64 -3.68 -1.01
N LYS A 64 -21.94 -3.96 -0.91
CA LYS A 64 -22.49 -4.86 0.13
C LYS A 64 -21.89 -6.26 0.05
N ARG A 65 -21.76 -6.81 -1.18
CA ARG A 65 -21.15 -8.12 -1.41
C ARG A 65 -19.69 -8.13 -0.95
N LEU A 66 -18.90 -7.16 -1.42
CA LEU A 66 -17.47 -7.06 -1.10
C LEU A 66 -17.19 -6.75 0.39
N GLN A 67 -18.09 -6.04 1.06
CA GLN A 67 -18.04 -5.84 2.52
C GLN A 67 -18.26 -7.15 3.27
N LYS A 68 -19.22 -7.98 2.83
CA LYS A 68 -19.47 -9.30 3.41
C LYS A 68 -18.30 -10.26 3.20
N GLU A 69 -17.61 -10.16 2.07
CA GLU A 69 -16.39 -10.91 1.74
C GLU A 69 -15.15 -10.39 2.48
N GLY A 70 -15.23 -9.23 3.15
CA GLY A 70 -14.10 -8.62 3.85
C GLY A 70 -13.04 -8.02 2.93
N ILE A 71 -13.40 -7.67 1.70
CA ILE A 71 -12.50 -7.04 0.71
C ILE A 71 -12.58 -5.52 0.75
N VAL A 72 -13.75 -4.98 1.08
CA VAL A 72 -14.03 -3.54 1.20
C VAL A 72 -14.45 -3.21 2.63
N GLU A 73 -13.81 -2.22 3.25
CA GLU A 73 -14.21 -1.76 4.60
C GLU A 73 -15.29 -0.67 4.54
N ARG A 74 -15.24 0.19 3.50
CA ARG A 74 -16.13 1.36 3.38
C ARG A 74 -16.53 1.61 1.93
N TYR A 75 -17.75 2.10 1.74
CA TYR A 75 -18.26 2.60 0.46
C TYR A 75 -18.91 3.97 0.62
N SER A 76 -18.59 4.89 -0.29
CA SER A 76 -19.18 6.23 -0.37
C SER A 76 -20.15 6.30 -1.55
N GLN A 77 -21.46 6.30 -1.27
CA GLN A 77 -22.48 6.35 -2.32
C GLN A 77 -22.45 7.64 -3.15
N LYS A 78 -22.06 8.78 -2.54
CA LYS A 78 -22.00 10.08 -3.24
C LYS A 78 -20.92 10.12 -4.31
N THR A 79 -19.79 9.45 -4.08
CA THR A 79 -18.60 9.54 -4.94
C THR A 79 -18.29 8.22 -5.65
N GLU A 80 -19.06 7.16 -5.36
CA GLU A 80 -18.85 5.80 -5.84
C GLU A 80 -17.42 5.28 -5.58
N ILE A 81 -16.88 5.64 -4.41
CA ILE A 81 -15.55 5.21 -3.98
C ILE A 81 -15.67 4.07 -2.99
N PHE A 82 -14.90 3.01 -3.23
CA PHE A 82 -14.71 1.88 -2.33
C PHE A 82 -13.39 2.06 -1.60
N THR A 83 -13.31 1.69 -0.33
CA THR A 83 -12.06 1.64 0.43
C THR A 83 -11.73 0.17 0.69
N LEU A 84 -10.59 -0.30 0.19
CA LEU A 84 -10.16 -1.69 0.42
C LEU A 84 -9.96 -1.94 1.92
N GLN A 85 -10.27 -3.17 2.34
CA GLN A 85 -10.12 -3.61 3.71
C GLN A 85 -8.68 -3.50 4.18
N ARG A 86 -8.51 -2.94 5.38
CA ARG A 86 -7.28 -3.05 6.15
C ARG A 86 -7.44 -4.07 7.26
N MET A 87 -6.33 -4.73 7.55
CA MET A 87 -6.16 -5.61 8.70
C MET A 87 -6.16 -4.80 10.01
N SER A 88 -6.25 -5.47 11.16
CA SER A 88 -6.21 -4.83 12.48
C SER A 88 -4.93 -4.03 12.75
N ASN A 89 -3.84 -4.34 12.05
CA ASN A 89 -2.57 -3.61 12.10
C ASN A 89 -2.46 -2.50 11.03
N ASN A 90 -3.57 -2.11 10.41
CA ASN A 90 -3.69 -1.15 9.29
C ASN A 90 -3.07 -1.59 7.96
N ASP A 91 -2.51 -2.79 7.83
CA ASP A 91 -2.02 -3.28 6.54
C ASP A 91 -3.17 -3.49 5.56
N CYS A 92 -2.98 -3.09 4.31
CA CYS A 92 -3.87 -3.47 3.22
C CYS A 92 -3.95 -5.00 3.11
N LEU A 93 -5.15 -5.52 2.80
CA LEU A 93 -5.40 -6.95 2.56
C LEU A 93 -4.38 -7.63 1.61
N TYR A 94 -3.83 -6.88 0.64
CA TYR A 94 -2.89 -7.38 -0.36
C TYR A 94 -1.41 -7.17 -0.01
N LEU A 95 -1.09 -6.84 1.24
CA LEU A 95 0.29 -6.71 1.68
C LEU A 95 0.78 -8.03 2.27
N ASP A 96 1.83 -8.61 1.67
CA ASP A 96 2.42 -9.82 2.23
C ASP A 96 3.10 -9.53 3.57
N ARG A 97 2.78 -10.33 4.59
CA ARG A 97 3.19 -10.07 5.98
C ARG A 97 4.70 -10.25 6.19
N LYS A 98 5.35 -11.09 5.38
CA LYS A 98 6.77 -11.42 5.54
C LYS A 98 7.65 -10.50 4.70
N SER A 99 7.44 -10.50 3.38
CA SER A 99 8.23 -9.72 2.42
C SER A 99 7.93 -8.22 2.47
N ARG A 100 6.77 -7.83 3.01
CA ARG A 100 6.25 -6.46 2.95
C ARG A 100 6.11 -5.95 1.51
N LEU A 101 5.84 -6.84 0.57
CA LEU A 101 5.55 -6.51 -0.82
C LEU A 101 4.07 -6.70 -1.12
N CYS A 102 3.53 -5.87 -2.02
CA CYS A 102 2.15 -6.01 -2.46
C CYS A 102 2.02 -7.27 -3.34
N THR A 103 1.08 -8.15 -2.99
CA THR A 103 0.85 -9.43 -3.69
C THR A 103 0.21 -9.25 -5.07
N ILE A 104 -0.39 -8.08 -5.33
CA ILE A 104 -1.01 -7.72 -6.61
C ILE A 104 -0.24 -6.60 -7.34
N TYR A 105 1.09 -6.55 -7.20
CA TYR A 105 1.92 -5.42 -7.65
C TYR A 105 1.63 -4.94 -9.08
N GLU A 106 1.47 -5.88 -10.02
CA GLU A 106 1.18 -5.60 -11.43
C GLU A 106 -0.25 -5.15 -11.70
N LYS A 107 -1.19 -5.53 -10.84
CA LYS A 107 -2.62 -5.21 -10.96
C LYS A 107 -3.04 -4.04 -10.06
N ARG A 108 -2.10 -3.43 -9.34
CA ARG A 108 -2.37 -2.38 -8.35
C ARG A 108 -3.35 -1.32 -8.87
N PRO A 109 -4.30 -0.87 -8.02
CA PRO A 109 -5.24 0.18 -8.36
C PRO A 109 -4.51 1.50 -8.64
N ASP A 110 -5.19 2.42 -9.31
CA ASP A 110 -4.62 3.73 -9.68
C ASP A 110 -4.08 4.49 -8.47
N THR A 111 -4.76 4.40 -7.32
CA THR A 111 -4.32 4.98 -6.03
C THR A 111 -2.93 4.53 -5.63
N CYS A 112 -2.64 3.24 -5.74
CA CYS A 112 -1.34 2.67 -5.38
C CYS A 112 -0.28 2.90 -6.48
N ARG A 113 -0.69 2.85 -7.75
CA ARG A 113 0.21 2.99 -8.90
C ARG A 113 0.72 4.43 -9.05
N ASN A 114 -0.14 5.40 -8.73
CA ASN A 114 0.18 6.82 -8.86
C ASN A 114 0.64 7.47 -7.55
N HIS A 115 0.63 6.76 -6.42
CA HIS A 115 1.22 7.26 -5.19
C HIS A 115 2.74 7.52 -5.39
N PRO A 116 3.30 8.64 -4.91
CA PRO A 116 2.67 9.70 -4.11
C PRO A 116 2.20 10.93 -4.92
N LYS A 117 2.10 10.85 -6.25
CA LYS A 117 1.52 11.96 -7.05
C LYS A 117 0.08 12.25 -6.64
N ILE A 118 -0.63 11.20 -6.18
CA ILE A 118 -1.94 11.29 -5.56
C ILE A 118 -1.89 10.77 -4.11
N GLY A 119 -2.77 11.30 -3.26
CA GLY A 119 -2.89 10.94 -1.86
C GLY A 119 -3.11 12.16 -0.95
N PRO A 120 -3.04 11.97 0.38
CA PRO A 120 -3.29 13.03 1.36
C PRO A 120 -2.34 14.24 1.24
N ARG A 121 -1.09 14.01 0.82
CA ARG A 121 -0.10 15.06 0.56
C ARG A 121 0.61 14.78 -0.78
N PRO A 122 0.10 15.30 -1.90
CA PRO A 122 0.66 15.07 -3.23
C PRO A 122 2.15 15.41 -3.32
N GLY A 123 2.96 14.50 -3.86
CA GLY A 123 4.41 14.64 -4.00
C GLY A 123 5.22 14.26 -2.76
N TYR A 124 4.56 13.91 -1.65
CA TYR A 124 5.20 13.52 -0.39
C TYR A 124 4.82 12.08 -0.01
N CYS A 125 5.76 11.37 0.60
CA CYS A 125 5.60 9.97 0.98
C CYS A 125 5.67 9.81 2.50
N ALA A 126 4.78 8.97 3.04
CA ALA A 126 4.80 8.51 4.42
C ALA A 126 5.97 7.53 4.69
N TYR A 127 7.16 7.82 4.19
CA TYR A 127 8.30 6.91 4.19
C TYR A 127 8.63 6.41 5.61
N LYS A 128 8.73 5.09 5.74
CA LYS A 128 9.26 4.43 6.95
C LYS A 128 10.41 3.51 6.54
N PRO A 129 11.64 3.70 7.05
CA PRO A 129 12.78 2.90 6.66
C PRO A 129 12.63 1.45 7.14
N LYS A 130 13.14 0.50 6.35
CA LYS A 130 13.39 -0.87 6.81
C LYS A 130 14.45 -0.84 7.90
N GLU A 131 14.32 -1.75 8.87
CA GLU A 131 15.37 -1.95 9.85
C GLU A 131 16.63 -2.44 9.13
N VAL A 132 17.75 -1.75 9.37
CA VAL A 132 19.04 -2.13 8.80
C VAL A 132 19.62 -3.22 9.68
N VAL A 133 19.40 -4.49 9.30
CA VAL A 133 20.09 -5.61 9.94
C VAL A 133 21.57 -5.50 9.56
N ARG A 134 22.39 -5.01 10.49
CA ARG A 134 23.85 -5.01 10.32
C ARG A 134 24.35 -6.44 10.50
N GLU A 135 24.86 -7.04 9.43
CA GLU A 135 25.60 -8.30 9.55
C GLU A 135 26.80 -8.08 10.48
N THR A 136 26.78 -8.74 11.64
CA THR A 136 27.93 -8.76 12.53
C THR A 136 29.00 -9.66 11.91
N SER A 137 30.28 -9.34 12.18
CA SER A 137 31.43 -10.12 11.71
C SER A 137 31.39 -11.60 12.11
N ALA A 138 30.60 -11.96 13.12
CA ALA A 138 30.34 -13.34 13.53
C ALA A 138 29.47 -14.13 12.53
N SER A 139 28.49 -13.48 11.88
CA SER A 139 27.61 -14.11 10.88
C SER A 139 28.36 -14.50 9.61
N ARG A 140 29.29 -13.63 9.18
CA ARG A 140 30.09 -13.82 7.96
C ARG A 140 31.05 -15.02 8.03
N ARG A 141 31.62 -15.30 9.21
CA ARG A 141 32.55 -16.43 9.43
C ARG A 141 31.90 -17.81 9.36
N THR A 142 30.58 -17.91 9.55
CA THR A 142 29.86 -19.20 9.52
C THR A 142 29.51 -19.63 8.09
N LEU A 143 29.36 -18.67 7.17
CA LEU A 143 29.06 -18.93 5.75
C LEU A 143 30.30 -19.29 4.91
N GLU A 144 31.50 -18.87 5.32
CA GLU A 144 32.76 -19.22 4.64
C GLU A 144 33.32 -20.60 5.04
N LYS A 145 32.60 -21.37 5.87
CA LYS A 145 33.01 -22.69 6.37
C LYS A 145 32.34 -23.88 5.65
N PHE A 146 31.60 -23.63 4.57
CA PHE A 146 31.00 -24.64 3.71
C PHE A 146 31.42 -24.43 2.26
#